data_AF-A0A931TMB6-F1
#
_entry.id   AF-A0A931TMB6-F1
#
_cell.length_a   1.000
_cell.length_b   1.000
_cell.length_c   1.000
_cell.angle_alpha   90.00
_cell.angle_beta   90.00
_cell.angle_gamma   90.00
#
_symmetry.space_group_name_H-M   'P 1'
#
loop_
_entity.id
_entity.type
_entity.pdbx_description
1 polymer ?
#
loop_
_entity_poly.entity_id
_entity_poly.type
_entity_poly.pdbx_seq_one_letter_code
_entity_poly.pdbx_strand_id
1 'polypeptide(L)' 'MKLAFEIPAGQADRLRAEAERLGLAPEDLVRAALTDLLATPDTEFQAVANRVLAKNRELYKRLA' A
#
# COMPACT_ATOMS: atom_id res chain seq x y z
N MET A 1 20.20 6.52 1.58
CA MET A 1 20.55 6.22 0.18
C MET A 1 19.82 7.20 -0.73
N LYS A 2 20.45 7.70 -1.80
CA LYS A 2 19.79 8.53 -2.83
C LYS A 2 19.60 7.68 -4.10
N LEU A 3 18.36 7.59 -4.58
CA LEU A 3 17.99 6.90 -5.81
C LEU A 3 17.57 7.94 -6.85
N ALA A 4 18.03 7.76 -8.08
CA ALA A 4 17.59 8.54 -9.23
C ALA A 4 17.30 7.56 -10.37
N PHE A 5 16.12 7.65 -10.94
CA PHE A 5 15.67 6.82 -12.05
C PHE A 5 14.74 7.64 -12.93
N GLU A 6 14.73 7.32 -14.21
CA GLU A 6 13.81 7.95 -15.15
C GLU A 6 12.45 7.24 -15.09
N ILE A 7 11.39 8.03 -15.19
CA ILE A 7 10.02 7.52 -15.33
C ILE A 7 9.40 8.07 -16.61
N PRO A 8 8.54 7.31 -17.30
CA PRO A 8 7.83 7.80 -18.47
C PRO A 8 7.05 9.09 -18.15
N ALA A 9 7.00 10.03 -19.11
CA ALA A 9 6.35 11.33 -18.91
C ALA A 9 4.90 11.22 -18.38
N GLY A 10 4.11 10.29 -18.93
CA GLY A 10 2.73 10.07 -18.47
C GLY A 10 2.62 9.57 -17.03
N GLN A 11 3.64 8.89 -16.49
CA GLN A 11 3.67 8.51 -15.07
C GLN A 11 4.09 9.71 -14.20
N ALA A 12 5.02 10.53 -14.68
CA ALA A 12 5.43 11.76 -13.98
C ALA A 12 4.25 12.73 -13.83
N ASP A 13 3.42 12.88 -14.86
CA ASP A 13 2.25 13.78 -14.81
C ASP A 13 1.20 13.28 -13.81
N ARG A 14 0.94 11.98 -13.78
CA ARG A 14 0.05 11.36 -12.78
C ARG A 14 0.58 11.54 -11.36
N LEU A 15 1.88 11.37 -11.15
CA LEU A 15 2.50 11.56 -9.84
C LEU A 15 2.33 13.01 -9.36
N ARG A 16 2.57 13.99 -10.24
CA ARG A 16 2.40 15.41 -9.90
C ARG A 16 0.96 15.74 -9.55
N ALA A 17 0.01 15.28 -10.36
CA ALA A 17 -1.41 15.53 -10.12
C ALA A 17 -1.87 14.93 -8.78
N GLU A 18 -1.41 13.73 -8.45
CA GLU A 18 -1.77 13.07 -7.19
C GLU A 18 -1.10 13.73 -5.98
N ALA A 19 0.15 14.15 -6.12
CA ALA A 19 0.85 14.91 -5.08
C ALA A 19 0.16 16.26 -4.82
N GLU A 20 -0.22 16.98 -5.87
CA GLU A 20 -0.96 18.25 -5.78
C GLU A 20 -2.32 18.05 -5.09
N ARG A 21 -3.06 17.00 -5.49
CA ARG A 21 -4.35 16.63 -4.85
C ARG A 21 -4.21 16.40 -3.35
N LEU A 22 -3.07 15.89 -2.91
CA LEU A 22 -2.76 15.59 -1.51
C LEU A 22 -2.04 16.75 -0.79
N GLY A 23 -1.71 17.85 -1.49
CA GLY A 23 -0.94 18.96 -0.94
C GLY A 23 0.50 18.60 -0.58
N LEU A 24 1.09 17.63 -1.27
CA LEU A 24 2.43 17.10 -1.03
C LEU A 24 3.38 17.43 -2.19
N ALA A 25 4.68 17.43 -1.91
CA ALA A 25 5.68 17.35 -2.97
C ALA A 25 5.66 15.93 -3.59
N PRO A 26 5.91 15.79 -4.92
CA PRO A 26 5.99 14.49 -5.57
C PRO A 26 6.97 13.53 -4.89
N GLU A 27 8.11 14.04 -4.41
CA GLU A 27 9.12 13.26 -3.71
C GLU A 27 8.63 12.70 -2.37
N ASP A 28 7.80 13.47 -1.65
CA ASP A 28 7.23 13.04 -0.38
C ASP A 28 6.15 11.97 -0.59
N LEU A 29 5.35 12.10 -1.65
CA LEU A 29 4.41 11.07 -2.05
C LEU A 29 5.12 9.76 -2.41
N VAL A 30 6.19 9.82 -3.21
CA VAL A 30 7.00 8.62 -3.56
C VAL A 30 7.62 8.00 -2.32
N ARG A 31 8.13 8.82 -1.39
CA ARG A 31 8.71 8.32 -0.13
C ARG A 31 7.65 7.62 0.73
N ALA A 32 6.47 8.21 0.87
CA ALA A 32 5.37 7.63 1.63
C ALA A 32 4.93 6.30 1.00
N ALA A 33 4.73 6.27 -0.31
CA ALA A 33 4.37 5.07 -1.05
C ALA A 33 5.42 3.96 -0.93
N LEU A 34 6.72 4.30 -0.99
CA LEU A 34 7.80 3.32 -0.78
C LEU A 34 7.83 2.80 0.65
N THR A 35 7.58 3.68 1.64
CA THR A 35 7.52 3.30 3.05
C THR A 35 6.38 2.33 3.30
N ASP A 36 5.20 2.61 2.74
CA ASP A 36 4.03 1.74 2.83
C ASP A 36 4.24 0.41 2.10
N LEU A 37 4.82 0.44 0.89
CA LEU A 37 5.16 -0.76 0.13
C LEU A 37 6.16 -1.67 0.85
N LEU A 38 7.16 -1.08 1.51
CA LEU A 38 8.18 -1.80 2.27
C LEU A 38 7.75 -2.11 3.70
N ALA A 39 6.64 -1.56 4.17
CA ALA A 39 6.08 -1.93 5.45
C ALA A 39 5.70 -3.41 5.35
N THR A 40 6.42 -4.24 6.10
CA THR A 40 5.96 -5.62 6.33
C THR A 40 4.65 -5.47 7.08
N PRO A 41 3.51 -5.98 6.56
CA PRO A 41 2.28 -5.95 7.32
C PRO A 41 2.57 -6.65 8.65
N ASP A 42 2.25 -5.96 9.74
CA ASP A 42 2.63 -6.41 11.07
C ASP A 42 2.32 -7.90 11.21
N THR A 43 3.31 -8.70 11.58
CA THR A 43 3.14 -10.16 11.62
C THR A 43 1.99 -10.53 12.55
N GLU A 44 1.72 -9.70 13.55
CA GLU A 44 0.54 -9.74 14.40
C GLU A 44 -0.76 -9.47 13.62
N PHE A 45 -0.81 -8.43 12.78
CA PHE A 45 -1.96 -8.14 11.92
C PHE A 45 -2.26 -9.30 10.97
N GLN A 46 -1.23 -9.85 10.31
CA GLN A 46 -1.39 -11.00 9.41
C GLN A 46 -1.90 -12.24 10.15
N ALA A 47 -1.40 -12.51 11.36
CA ALA A 47 -1.87 -13.62 12.18
C ALA A 47 -3.35 -13.45 12.57
N VAL A 48 -3.76 -12.23 12.97
CA VAL A 48 -5.16 -11.93 13.31
C VAL A 48 -6.07 -12.01 12.09
N ALA A 49 -5.67 -11.42 10.95
CA ALA A 49 -6.43 -11.46 9.71
C ALA A 49 -6.68 -12.91 9.25
N ASN A 50 -5.64 -13.75 9.27
CA ASN A 50 -5.75 -15.17 8.93
C ASN A 50 -6.71 -15.91 9.88
N ARG A 51 -6.65 -15.64 11.19
CA ARG A 51 -7.57 -16.23 12.17
C ARG A 51 -9.03 -15.82 11.91
N VAL A 52 -9.28 -14.56 11.59
CA VAL A 52 -10.63 -14.05 11.29
C VAL A 52 -11.18 -14.67 10.00
N LEU A 53 -10.38 -14.73 8.94
CA LEU A 53 -10.77 -15.35 7.67
C LEU A 53 -11.07 -16.85 7.83
N ALA A 54 -10.24 -17.57 8.60
CA ALA A 54 -10.46 -18.99 8.90
C ALA A 54 -11.79 -19.21 9.66
N LYS A 55 -12.07 -18.40 10.69
CA LYS A 55 -13.32 -18.47 11.44
C LYS A 55 -14.54 -18.20 10.58
N ASN A 56 -14.47 -17.21 9.69
CA ASN A 56 -15.58 -16.89 8.78
C ASN A 56 -15.82 -18.02 7.79
N ARG A 57 -14.75 -18.58 7.19
CA ARG A 57 -14.86 -19.73 6.29
C ARG A 57 -15.55 -20.91 6.98
N GLU A 58 -15.20 -21.17 8.23
CA GLU A 58 -15.82 -22.23 9.03
C GLU A 58 -17.27 -21.92 9.41
N LEU A 59 -17.61 -20.66 9.67
CA LEU A 59 -18.99 -20.24 9.88
C LEU A 59 -19.84 -20.48 8.62
N TYR A 60 -19.36 -20.02 7.46
CA TYR A 60 -20.07 -20.20 6.19
C TYR A 60 -20.25 -21.67 5.82
N LYS A 61 -19.26 -22.53 6.07
CA LYS A 61 -19.39 -23.98 5.88
C LYS A 61 -20.48 -24.63 6.73
N ARG A 62 -20.75 -24.09 7.92
CA ARG A 62 -21.78 -24.61 8.84
C ARG A 62 -23.19 -24.09 8.52
N LEU A 63 -23.28 -23.05 7.69
CA LEU A 63 -24.53 -22.40 7.29
C LEU A 63 -25.02 -22.86 5.90
N ALA A 64 -24.23 -23.65 5.18
CA ALA A 64 -24.58 -24.29 3.90
C ALA A 64 -24.87 -25.77 4.12
#